data_AF-A0A6P0W1J6-F1
#
_entry.id   AF-A0A6P0W1J6-F1
#
_cell.length_a   1.000
_cell.length_b   1.000
_cell.length_c   1.000
_cell.angle_alpha   90.00
_cell.angle_beta   90.00
_cell.angle_gamma   90.00
#
_symmetry.space_group_name_H-M   'P 1'
#
loop_
_entity.id
_entity.type
_entity.pdbx_description
1 polymer ?
#
loop_
_entity_poly.entity_id
_entity_poly.type
_entity_poly.pdbx_seq_one_letter_code
_entity_poly.pdbx_strand_id
1 'polypeptide(L)' 'VVPAHSFKFSAALQEAHGGEQPVLIRIETKAGHGAGKPTTKIIEEVADKWGFLVKVLNILGCGVDKETF' A
#
# COMPACT_ATOMS: atom_id res chain seq x y z
N VAL A 1 -5.76 1.49 18.14
CA VAL A 1 -5.09 0.36 17.43
C VAL A 1 -3.58 0.52 17.49
N VAL A 2 -2.84 -0.50 17.96
CA VAL A 2 -1.36 -0.46 17.99
C VAL A 2 -0.77 -0.99 16.67
N PRO A 3 0.40 -0.49 16.22
CA PRO A 3 1.01 -0.93 14.95
C PRO A 3 1.30 -2.43 14.85
N ALA A 4 1.54 -3.08 16.01
CA ALA A 4 1.86 -4.51 16.09
C ALA A 4 0.80 -5.43 15.46
N HIS A 5 -0.47 -5.01 15.38
CA HIS A 5 -1.49 -5.80 14.69
C HIS A 5 -1.20 -5.91 13.20
N SER A 6 -0.96 -4.78 12.53
CA SER A 6 -0.66 -4.75 11.10
C SER A 6 0.67 -5.48 10.82
N PHE A 7 1.69 -5.29 11.66
CA PHE A 7 2.98 -5.98 11.48
C PHE A 7 2.84 -7.49 11.51
N LYS A 8 2.19 -8.05 12.54
CA LYS A 8 2.02 -9.50 12.67
C LYS A 8 1.16 -10.07 11.55
N PHE A 9 0.10 -9.36 11.16
CA PHE A 9 -0.78 -9.80 10.09
C PHE A 9 -0.05 -9.82 8.74
N SER A 10 0.65 -8.75 8.38
CA SER A 10 1.39 -8.70 7.12
C SER A 10 2.53 -9.71 7.07
N ALA A 11 3.24 -9.95 8.17
CA ALA A 11 4.28 -10.98 8.23
C ALA A 11 3.70 -12.39 8.01
N ALA A 12 2.62 -12.74 8.71
CA ALA A 12 1.95 -14.03 8.54
C ALA A 12 1.35 -14.19 7.13
N LEU A 13 0.80 -13.11 6.57
CA LEU A 13 0.24 -13.12 5.22
C LEU A 13 1.33 -13.29 4.16
N GLN A 14 2.48 -12.63 4.32
CA GLN A 14 3.63 -12.81 3.43
C GLN A 14 4.20 -14.22 3.48
N GLU A 15 4.28 -14.83 4.67
CA GLU A 15 4.74 -16.21 4.84
C GLU A 15 3.79 -17.22 4.19
N ALA A 16 2.48 -17.03 4.34
CA ALA A 16 1.46 -17.92 3.79
C ALA A 16 1.16 -17.69 2.29
N HIS A 17 1.60 -16.58 1.70
CA HIS A 17 1.27 -16.24 0.32
C HIS A 17 2.08 -17.06 -0.69
N GLY A 18 1.40 -17.93 -1.44
CA GLY A 18 2.00 -18.72 -2.53
C GLY A 18 1.76 -18.15 -3.93
N GLY A 19 1.16 -16.97 -4.07
CA GLY A 19 0.89 -16.32 -5.36
C GLY A 19 2.04 -15.43 -5.83
N GLU A 20 1.97 -14.98 -7.08
CA GLU A 20 2.98 -14.09 -7.68
C GLU A 20 2.76 -12.60 -7.31
N GLN A 21 1.60 -12.26 -6.74
CA GLN A 21 1.25 -10.88 -6.44
C GLN A 21 1.85 -10.43 -5.11
N PRO A 22 2.29 -9.16 -4.99
CA PRO A 22 2.97 -8.71 -3.77
C PRO A 22 1.99 -8.53 -2.61
N VAL A 23 2.40 -8.98 -1.42
CA VAL A 23 1.76 -8.64 -0.14
C VAL A 23 2.54 -7.52 0.53
N LEU A 24 1.93 -6.33 0.59
CA LEU A 24 2.60 -5.10 1.05
C LEU A 24 1.98 -4.54 2.33
N ILE A 25 2.80 -3.85 3.11
CA ILE A 25 2.38 -3.04 4.25
C ILE A 25 3.03 -1.64 4.15
N ARG A 26 2.21 -0.59 4.23
CA ARG A 26 2.66 0.81 4.25
C ARG A 26 2.62 1.35 5.66
N ILE A 27 3.76 1.78 6.19
CA ILE A 27 3.88 2.33 7.55
C ILE A 27 4.07 3.83 7.47
N GLU A 28 3.06 4.57 7.93
CA GLU A 28 3.15 6.03 8.01
C GLU A 28 4.00 6.43 9.22
N THR A 29 5.06 7.20 8.97
CA THR A 29 5.91 7.74 10.04
C THR A 29 5.40 9.10 10.50
N LYS A 30 5.61 9.42 11.78
CA LYS A 30 5.17 10.70 12.39
C LYS A 30 3.67 10.97 12.23
N ALA A 31 2.83 9.93 12.25
CA ALA A 31 1.38 10.04 12.25
C ALA A 31 0.76 9.08 13.28
N GLY A 32 -0.36 9.49 13.88
CA GLY A 32 -1.16 8.65 14.81
C GLY A 32 -2.33 7.97 14.11
N HIS A 33 -3.44 7.77 14.83
CA HIS A 33 -4.65 7.08 14.32
C HIS A 33 -5.38 7.75 13.16
N GLY A 34 -4.96 8.95 12.74
CA GLY A 34 -5.48 9.66 11.57
C GLY A 34 -5.96 11.08 11.84
N ALA A 35 -6.34 11.39 13.07
CA ALA A 35 -6.72 12.76 13.45
C ALA A 35 -5.51 13.71 13.30
N GLY A 36 -5.73 14.85 12.65
CA GLY A 36 -4.70 15.87 12.45
C GLY A 36 -3.58 15.49 11.47
N LYS A 37 -3.78 14.47 10.61
CA LYS A 37 -2.81 14.13 9.56
C LYS A 37 -2.65 15.32 8.60
N PRO A 38 -1.42 15.79 8.31
CA PRO A 38 -1.20 16.85 7.33
C PRO A 38 -1.78 16.49 5.96
N THR A 39 -2.35 17.46 5.26
CA THR A 39 -2.93 17.26 3.92
C THR A 39 -1.93 16.61 2.95
N THR A 40 -0.65 16.95 3.04
CA THR A 40 0.41 16.33 2.23
C THR A 40 0.47 14.81 2.43
N LYS A 41 0.47 14.34 3.68
CA LYS A 41 0.44 12.90 4.00
C LYS A 41 -0.85 12.22 3.58
N ILE A 42 -1.97 12.94 3.58
CA ILE A 42 -3.24 12.41 3.05
C ILE A 42 -3.14 12.20 1.53
N ILE A 43 -2.59 13.18 0.80
CA ILE A 43 -2.38 13.09 -0.65
C ILE A 43 -1.46 11.91 -0.98
N GLU A 44 -0.33 11.78 -0.29
CA GLU A 44 0.61 10.66 -0.46
C GLU A 44 -0.07 9.31 -0.21
N GLU A 45 -0.81 9.17 0.89
CA GLU A 45 -1.53 7.93 1.21
C GLU A 45 -2.56 7.55 0.14
N VAL A 46 -3.31 8.55 -0.35
CA VAL A 46 -4.33 8.32 -1.40
C VAL A 46 -3.65 7.97 -2.73
N ALA A 47 -2.57 8.65 -3.09
CA ALA A 47 -1.80 8.37 -4.29
C ALA A 47 -1.23 6.94 -4.28
N ASP A 48 -0.65 6.50 -3.16
CA ASP A 48 -0.11 5.14 -3.02
C ASP A 48 -1.21 4.07 -3.18
N LYS A 49 -2.39 4.31 -2.58
CA LYS A 49 -3.53 3.37 -2.69
C LYS A 49 -4.03 3.25 -4.12
N TRP A 50 -4.22 4.37 -4.82
CA TRP A 50 -4.69 4.35 -6.21
C TRP A 50 -3.64 3.83 -7.16
N GLY A 51 -2.36 4.18 -6.97
CA GLY A 51 -1.25 3.64 -7.76
C GLY A 51 -1.16 2.12 -7.64
N PHE A 52 -1.26 1.59 -6.41
CA PHE A 52 -1.32 0.16 -6.17
C PHE A 52 -2.53 -0.49 -6.86
N LEU A 53 -3.73 0.08 -6.69
CA LEU A 53 -4.96 -0.47 -7.27
C LEU A 53 -4.88 -0.53 -8.80
N VAL A 54 -4.45 0.55 -9.42
CA VAL A 54 -4.31 0.67 -10.87
C VAL A 54 -3.33 -0.36 -11.42
N LYS A 55 -2.17 -0.52 -10.75
CA LYS A 55 -1.13 -1.50 -11.13
C LYS A 55 -1.63 -2.94 -10.97
N VAL A 56 -2.24 -3.28 -9.84
CA VAL A 56 -2.64 -4.66 -9.52
C VAL A 56 -3.88 -5.12 -10.31
N LEU A 57 -4.84 -4.21 -10.54
CA LEU A 57 -6.04 -4.54 -11.32
C LEU A 57 -5.88 -4.31 -12.82
N ASN A 58 -4.70 -3.87 -13.27
CA ASN A 58 -4.41 -3.56 -14.68
C ASN A 58 -5.46 -2.63 -15.32
N ILE A 59 -5.87 -1.59 -14.59
CA ILE A 59 -6.93 -0.67 -15.01
C ILE A 59 -6.51 0.18 -16.22
N LEU A 60 -5.21 0.40 -16.40
CA LEU A 60 -4.65 1.16 -17.52
C LEU A 60 -4.31 0.29 -18.73
N GLY A 61 -5.23 -0.54 -19.20
CA GLY A 61 -5.08 -1.42 -20.38
C GLY A 61 -4.75 -0.75 -21.72
N CYS A 62 -4.12 0.42 -21.73
CA CYS A 62 -3.51 1.06 -22.89
C CYS A 62 -2.06 1.49 -22.53
N GLY A 63 -1.10 0.60 -22.78
CA GLY A 63 0.27 0.99 -23.13
C GLY A 63 1.15 1.65 -22.06
N VAL A 64 1.06 1.30 -20.78
CA VAL A 64 2.18 1.53 -19.86
C VAL A 64 2.99 0.23 -19.78
N ASP A 65 4.00 0.18 -20.62
CA ASP A 65 5.06 -0.82 -20.66
C ASP A 65 5.75 -0.96 -19.30
N LYS A 66 6.18 -2.19 -19.01
CA LYS A 66 6.64 -2.70 -17.71
C LYS A 66 7.88 -1.99 -17.12
N GLU A 67 8.35 -0.91 -17.75
CA GLU A 67 9.56 -0.16 -17.39
C GLU A 67 9.29 1.20 -16.75
N THR A 68 8.02 1.60 -16.57
CA THR A 68 7.71 2.81 -15.81
C THR A 68 7.31 2.43 -14.38
N PHE A 69 8.18 2.80 -13.42
CA PHE A 69 8.19 2.57 -11.96
C PHE A 69 8.86 1.29 -11.45
#